data_AF-A0A6A5DT66-F1
#
_entry.id   AF-A0A6A5DT66-F1
#
_cell.length_a   1.000
_cell.length_b   1.000
_cell.length_c   1.000
_cell.angle_alpha   90.00
_cell.angle_beta   90.00
_cell.angle_gamma   90.00
#
_symmetry.space_group_name_H-M   'P 1'
#
loop_
_entity.id
_entity.type
_entity.pdbx_description
1 polymer ?
#
loop_
_entity_poly.entity_id
_entity_poly.type
_entity_poly.pdbx_seq_one_letter_code
_entity_poly.pdbx_strand_id
1 'polypeptide(L)'
;MVKALADRLAEAFAEELHVRVRKELWGYSTDEALQASDLHRIRYQGIRPAAGYPSQPDHTEKTTMWSLAGIQEKTGESANHFITVITAVERLPR
;
A
#
# COMPACT_ATOMS: atom_id res chain seq x y z
N MET A 1 -7.53 -22.61 -0.13
CA MET A 1 -7.50 -21.91 -1.43
C MET A 1 -8.02 -20.47 -1.33
N VAL A 2 -9.27 -20.23 -0.89
CA VAL A 2 -9.87 -18.87 -0.83
C VAL A 2 -9.04 -17.82 -0.06
N LYS A 3 -8.46 -18.17 1.10
CA LYS A 3 -7.65 -17.24 1.89
C LYS A 3 -6.39 -16.76 1.13
N ALA A 4 -5.73 -17.66 0.42
CA ALA A 4 -4.53 -17.35 -0.35
C ALA A 4 -4.87 -16.42 -1.54
N LEU A 5 -6.00 -16.65 -2.20
CA LEU A 5 -6.45 -15.76 -3.27
C LEU A 5 -6.83 -14.38 -2.73
N ALA A 6 -7.56 -14.31 -1.61
CA ALA A 6 -7.92 -13.03 -0.99
C ALA A 6 -6.69 -12.19 -0.63
N ASP A 7 -5.66 -12.82 -0.05
CA ASP A 7 -4.40 -12.18 0.26
C ASP A 7 -3.69 -11.64 -1.00
N ARG A 8 -3.57 -12.45 -2.05
CA ARG A 8 -2.96 -12.02 -3.32
C ARG A 8 -3.75 -10.92 -4.03
N LEU A 9 -5.09 -10.91 -3.90
CA LEU A 9 -5.92 -9.83 -4.44
C LEU A 9 -5.76 -8.52 -3.67
N ALA A 10 -5.67 -8.57 -2.34
CA ALA A 10 -5.42 -7.37 -1.53
C ALA A 10 -4.07 -6.71 -1.88
N GLU A 11 -3.05 -7.53 -2.07
CA GLU A 11 -1.70 -7.12 -2.50
C GLU A 11 -1.69 -6.51 -3.91
N ALA A 12 -2.35 -7.18 -4.85
CA ALA A 12 -2.48 -6.67 -6.22
C ALA A 12 -3.23 -5.33 -6.26
N PHE A 13 -4.27 -5.18 -5.42
CA PHE A 13 -5.00 -3.93 -5.28
C PHE A 13 -4.12 -2.82 -4.72
N ALA A 14 -3.30 -3.10 -3.70
CA ALA A 14 -2.37 -2.12 -3.15
C ALA A 14 -1.34 -1.63 -4.19
N GLU A 15 -0.79 -2.52 -5.01
CA GLU A 15 0.17 -2.16 -6.07
C GLU A 15 -0.50 -1.35 -7.19
N GLU A 16 -1.68 -1.77 -7.68
CA GLU A 16 -2.40 -1.06 -8.74
C GLU A 16 -2.86 0.32 -8.27
N LEU A 17 -3.44 0.42 -7.07
CA LEU A 17 -3.84 1.71 -6.50
C LEU A 17 -2.64 2.64 -6.34
N HIS A 18 -1.48 2.11 -5.95
CA HIS A 18 -0.27 2.92 -5.86
C HIS A 18 0.17 3.42 -7.23
N VAL A 19 0.16 2.59 -8.28
CA VAL A 19 0.41 3.04 -9.66
C VAL A 19 -0.54 4.19 -10.02
N ARG A 20 -1.84 4.02 -9.74
CA ARG A 20 -2.86 5.03 -10.01
C ARG A 20 -2.65 6.33 -9.23
N VAL A 21 -2.21 6.26 -7.98
CA VAL A 21 -1.82 7.44 -7.20
C VAL A 21 -0.67 8.18 -7.88
N ARG A 22 0.38 7.48 -8.30
CA ARG A 22 1.55 8.12 -8.94
C ARG A 22 1.21 8.77 -10.27
N LYS A 23 0.39 8.09 -11.08
CA LYS A 23 0.08 8.51 -12.45
C LYS A 23 -1.09 9.48 -12.55
N GLU A 24 -2.13 9.30 -11.74
CA GLU A 24 -3.42 9.97 -11.92
C GLU A 24 -3.83 10.83 -10.72
N LEU A 25 -3.86 10.26 -9.51
CA LEU A 25 -4.47 10.94 -8.35
C LEU A 25 -3.55 12.00 -7.75
N TRP A 26 -2.25 11.70 -7.64
CA TRP A 26 -1.21 12.65 -7.28
C TRP A 26 -0.50 13.18 -8.53
N GLY A 27 -0.23 12.32 -9.51
CA GLY A 27 0.24 12.74 -10.83
C GLY A 27 1.68 13.24 -10.87
N TYR A 28 2.54 12.81 -9.94
CA TYR A 28 3.97 13.17 -9.98
C TYR A 28 4.78 12.31 -10.97
N SER A 29 4.19 11.25 -11.53
CA SER A 29 4.84 10.37 -12.52
C SER A 29 3.85 9.96 -13.62
N THR A 30 3.28 10.94 -14.33
CA THR A 30 2.24 10.73 -15.36
C THR A 30 2.70 9.82 -16.51
N ASP A 31 3.97 9.94 -16.92
CA ASP A 31 4.55 9.19 -18.03
C ASP A 31 5.14 7.82 -17.60
N GLU A 32 4.86 7.36 -16.38
CA GLU A 32 5.35 6.07 -15.88
C GLU A 32 4.83 4.91 -16.74
N ALA A 33 5.76 4.13 -17.31
CA ALA A 33 5.48 2.97 -18.13
C ALA A 33 6.24 1.73 -17.61
N LEU A 34 5.88 1.28 -16.41
CA LEU A 34 6.49 0.10 -15.76
C LEU A 34 5.67 -1.16 -15.99
N GLN A 35 6.35 -2.30 -16.15
CA GLN A 35 5.73 -3.62 -16.17
C GLN A 35 5.59 -4.15 -14.74
N ALA A 36 4.71 -5.15 -14.53
CA ALA A 36 4.50 -5.76 -13.20
C ALA A 36 5.81 -6.24 -12.53
N SER A 37 6.74 -6.78 -13.32
CA SER A 37 8.07 -7.21 -12.83
C SER A 37 8.92 -6.05 -12.32
N ASP A 38 8.76 -4.84 -12.87
CA ASP A 38 9.46 -3.63 -12.42
C ASP A 38 8.81 -3.06 -11.16
N LEU A 39 7.49 -3.20 -11.01
CA LEU A 39 6.75 -2.82 -9.81
C LEU A 39 7.20 -3.65 -8.60
N HIS A 40 7.31 -4.97 -8.75
CA HIS A 40 7.83 -5.86 -7.69
C HIS A 40 9.28 -5.54 -7.28
N ARG A 41 10.07 -4.98 -8.20
CA ARG A 41 11.44 -4.51 -7.95
C ARG A 41 11.50 -3.05 -7.49
N ILE A 42 10.33 -2.40 -7.36
CA ILE A 42 10.16 -1.01 -6.92
C ILE A 42 11.08 -0.06 -7.67
N ARG A 43 10.96 -0.17 -9.00
CA ARG A 43 11.61 0.72 -9.96
C ARG A 43 10.90 2.08 -10.08
N TYR A 44 9.74 2.26 -9.45
CA TYR A 44 9.04 3.55 -9.39
C TYR A 44 9.68 4.51 -8.37
N GLN A 45 9.37 5.79 -8.51
CA GLN A 45 9.69 6.82 -7.51
C GLN A 45 8.65 6.81 -6.39
N GLY A 46 9.08 7.02 -5.15
CA GLY A 46 8.21 7.07 -3.96
C GLY A 46 8.14 5.74 -3.20
N ILE A 47 7.52 5.78 -2.02
CA ILE A 47 7.29 4.63 -1.13
C ILE A 47 5.87 4.71 -0.52
N ARG A 48 5.34 3.57 -0.07
CA ARG A 48 4.03 3.47 0.61
C ARG A 48 4.15 2.73 1.95
N PRO A 49 4.84 3.31 2.95
CA PRO A 49 5.05 2.64 4.23
C PRO A 49 3.73 2.38 4.95
N ALA A 50 3.68 1.27 5.68
CA ALA A 50 2.54 0.91 6.53
C ALA A 50 2.99 0.82 7.99
N ALA A 51 2.13 1.23 8.91
CA ALA A 51 2.36 1.13 10.33
C ALA A 51 2.53 -0.34 10.78
N GLY A 52 3.57 -0.61 11.55
CA GLY A 52 3.98 -1.96 11.97
C GLY A 52 5.16 -2.56 11.20
N TYR A 53 5.64 -1.90 10.15
CA TYR A 53 6.85 -2.31 9.42
C TYR A 53 8.11 -1.65 10.00
N PRO A 54 9.33 -2.12 9.70
CA PRO A 54 10.55 -1.57 10.32
C PRO A 54 10.74 -0.07 10.08
N SER A 55 10.35 0.43 8.90
CA SER A 55 10.30 1.88 8.60
C SER A 55 9.36 2.70 9.49
N GLN A 56 8.31 2.11 10.08
CA GLN A 56 7.45 2.74 11.08
C GLN A 56 6.81 1.66 12.00
N PRO A 57 7.50 1.25 13.08
CA PRO A 57 7.13 0.06 13.86
C PRO A 57 5.92 0.30 14.78
N ASP A 58 5.55 1.55 15.02
CA ASP A 58 4.40 1.89 15.85
C ASP A 58 3.09 1.59 15.13
N HIS A 59 2.37 0.56 15.58
CA HIS A 59 1.07 0.16 15.03
C HIS A 59 -0.06 1.14 15.35
N THR A 60 0.09 2.01 16.35
CA THR A 60 -0.96 2.93 16.79
C THR A 60 -1.26 4.02 15.76
N GLU A 61 -0.31 4.30 14.86
CA GLU A 61 -0.48 5.23 13.73
C GLU A 61 -1.63 4.84 12.78
N LYS A 62 -2.02 3.56 12.75
CA LYS A 62 -3.23 3.13 12.02
C LYS A 62 -4.48 3.87 12.51
N THR A 63 -4.59 4.12 13.81
CA THR A 63 -5.74 4.84 14.39
C THR A 63 -5.82 6.25 13.83
N THR A 64 -4.69 6.94 13.72
CA THR A 64 -4.59 8.28 13.11
C THR A 64 -5.05 8.24 11.65
N MET A 65 -4.56 7.28 10.85
CA MET A 65 -4.96 7.13 9.44
C MET A 65 -6.46 6.83 9.29
N TRP A 66 -7.00 5.94 10.12
CA TRP A 66 -8.42 5.57 10.10
C TRP A 66 -9.32 6.76 10.41
N SER A 67 -8.96 7.54 11.43
CA SER A 67 -9.69 8.73 11.83
C SER A 67 -9.63 9.80 10.75
N LEU A 68 -8.45 10.07 10.20
CA LEU A 68 -8.24 11.12 9.19
C LEU A 68 -9.03 10.86 7.90
N ALA A 69 -9.01 9.62 7.41
CA ALA A 69 -9.62 9.27 6.12
C ALA A 69 -11.05 8.75 6.23
N GLY A 70 -11.58 8.55 7.45
CA GLY A 70 -12.91 7.96 7.67
C GLY A 70 -13.02 6.53 7.13
N ILE A 71 -11.97 5.72 7.33
CA ILE A 71 -11.83 4.42 6.64
C ILE A 71 -12.95 3.46 7.01
N GLN A 72 -13.30 3.37 8.30
CA GLN A 72 -14.33 2.44 8.77
C GLN A 72 -15.70 2.73 8.15
N GLU A 73 -16.07 4.00 8.02
CA GLU A 73 -17.34 4.41 7.39
C GLU A 73 -17.36 4.07 5.90
N LYS A 74 -16.25 4.30 5.19
CA LYS A 74 -16.15 4.14 3.74
C LYS A 74 -15.97 2.69 3.28
N THR A 75 -15.33 1.87 4.10
CA THR A 75 -14.91 0.51 3.71
C THR A 75 -15.48 -0.60 4.58
N GLY A 76 -16.06 -0.26 5.75
CA GLY A 76 -16.48 -1.23 6.75
C GLY A 76 -15.33 -1.79 7.59
N GLU A 77 -14.08 -1.43 7.31
CA GLU A 77 -12.90 -2.00 7.94
C GLU A 77 -12.53 -1.30 9.26
N SER A 78 -12.24 -2.09 10.30
CA SER A 78 -11.80 -1.58 11.60
C SER A 78 -10.28 -1.46 11.71
N ALA A 79 -9.78 -0.46 12.44
CA ALA A 79 -8.33 -0.30 12.69
C ALA A 79 -7.69 -1.47 13.46
N ASN A 80 -8.53 -2.24 14.17
CA ASN A 80 -8.14 -3.41 14.95
C ASN A 80 -7.83 -4.64 14.07
N HIS A 81 -8.32 -4.67 12.83
CA HIS A 81 -7.87 -5.70 11.91
C HIS A 81 -6.39 -5.45 11.59
N PHE A 82 -5.60 -6.52 11.60
CA PHE A 82 -4.30 -6.53 10.95
C PHE A 82 -4.55 -6.52 9.43
N ILE A 83 -4.99 -5.38 8.92
CA ILE A 83 -4.83 -5.08 7.51
C ILE A 83 -3.37 -4.75 7.39
N THR A 84 -2.59 -5.79 7.13
CA THR A 84 -1.33 -5.60 6.45
C THR A 84 -1.74 -5.02 5.10
N VAL A 85 -1.75 -3.68 4.98
CA VAL A 85 -1.66 -3.03 3.67
C VAL A 85 -0.24 -3.36 3.24
N ILE A 86 -0.05 -4.61 2.79
CA ILE A 86 1.24 -5.14 2.41
C ILE A 86 1.59 -4.35 1.16
N THR A 87 2.51 -3.43 1.34
CA THR A 87 3.79 -3.43 0.64
C THR A 87 4.59 -2.26 1.21
N ALA A 88 5.10 -2.42 2.44
CA ALA A 88 6.32 -1.70 2.78
C ALA A 88 7.43 -2.35 1.97
N VAL A 89 7.61 -1.87 0.74
CA VAL A 89 8.83 -2.18 0.05
C VAL A 89 9.87 -1.19 0.54
N GLU A 90 10.51 -1.57 1.65
CA GLU A 90 11.80 -1.03 2.00
C GLU A 90 12.69 -1.22 0.79
N ARG A 91 13.25 -0.10 0.32
CA ARG A 91 14.22 -0.10 -0.77
C ARG A 91 15.38 -0.99 -0.29
N LEU A 92 15.45 -2.24 -0.75
CA LEU A 92 16.60 -3.09 -0.46
C LEU A 92 17.84 -2.29 -0.87
N PRO A 93 18.83 -2.12 0.04
CA PRO A 93 20.06 -1.45 -0.31
C PRO A 93 20.68 -2.20 -1.51
N ARG A 94 21.13 -1.42 -2.51
CA ARG A 94 21.83 -1.96 -3.67
C ARG A 94 23.12 -2.63 -3.26
#